data_AF-A0A2T4V1P2-F1
#
_entry.id   AF-A0A2T4V1P2-F1
#
_cell.length_a   1.000
_cell.length_b   1.000
_cell.length_c   1.000
_cell.angle_alpha   90.00
_cell.angle_beta   90.00
_cell.angle_gamma   90.00
#
_symmetry.space_group_name_H-M   'P 1'
#
loop_
_entity.id
_entity.type
_entity.pdbx_description
1 polymer ?
#
loop_
_entity_poly.entity_id
_entity_poly.type
_entity_poly.pdbx_seq_one_letter_code
_entity_poly.pdbx_strand_id
1 'polypeptide(L)'
;MVSLWSWCHSTSTRMFPMRVVPRLLEVLDTDAHIAARTIMSLEFVDSEPPVTKERIADFERIIGVELPEQYKRFFLEHNGGSPRPPEFLFQREGEDPQEGIVAWFLAIHDGPHENILRFFKMFQGRIPADTVSIARDPGGDLILLGIRGPLRGKVFFWTSELETDDGTPTEPEMLYHVADSFDEFLKSLGKV
;
A
#
# COMPACT_ATOMS: atom_id res chain seq x y z
N MET A 1 -95.13 -33.03 41.43
CA MET A 1 -95.48 -31.62 41.18
C MET A 1 -94.55 -30.74 41.99
N VAL A 2 -94.34 -29.50 41.54
CA VAL A 2 -93.76 -28.35 42.27
C VAL A 2 -92.29 -27.95 41.92
N SER A 3 -92.20 -26.85 41.15
CA SER A 3 -91.33 -25.65 41.21
C SER A 3 -89.79 -25.69 41.20
N LEU A 4 -89.21 -25.14 40.11
CA LEU A 4 -88.50 -23.84 39.97
C LEU A 4 -87.32 -23.40 40.91
N TRP A 5 -86.20 -23.09 40.22
CA TRP A 5 -85.08 -22.12 40.46
C TRP A 5 -83.98 -22.61 41.44
N SER A 6 -82.66 -22.42 41.24
CA SER A 6 -81.87 -21.48 40.43
C SER A 6 -80.39 -21.97 40.33
N TRP A 7 -79.51 -21.15 39.72
CA TRP A 7 -78.01 -21.16 39.68
C TRP A 7 -77.29 -22.05 38.64
N CYS A 8 -76.15 -21.68 38.03
CA CYS A 8 -75.44 -20.40 37.83
C CYS A 8 -74.27 -20.62 36.84
N HIS A 9 -73.90 -19.53 36.15
CA HIS A 9 -72.68 -19.21 35.40
C HIS A 9 -72.35 -19.79 34.01
N SER A 10 -72.03 -18.80 33.18
CA SER A 10 -71.83 -18.72 31.74
C SER A 10 -70.37 -18.90 31.32
N THR A 11 -70.22 -19.53 30.15
CA THR A 11 -69.21 -19.29 29.09
C THR A 11 -67.72 -19.37 29.43
N SER A 12 -67.00 -20.26 28.73
CA SER A 12 -66.29 -19.91 27.49
C SER A 12 -65.17 -20.92 27.25
N THR A 13 -65.36 -21.75 26.24
CA THR A 13 -64.32 -22.62 25.67
C THR A 13 -63.27 -21.72 25.00
N ARG A 14 -62.04 -21.69 25.52
CA ARG A 14 -60.88 -21.14 24.79
C ARG A 14 -59.91 -22.26 24.46
N MET A 15 -59.97 -22.65 23.20
CA MET A 15 -58.98 -23.46 22.50
C MET A 15 -57.67 -22.64 22.41
N PHE A 16 -56.57 -23.19 22.91
CA PHE A 16 -55.23 -22.64 22.76
C PHE A 16 -54.69 -22.97 21.37
N PRO A 17 -54.25 -22.00 20.54
CA PRO A 17 -53.30 -22.29 19.49
C PRO A 17 -51.88 -22.24 20.05
N MET A 18 -51.10 -23.28 19.77
CA MET A 18 -49.65 -23.30 19.96
C MET A 18 -49.03 -22.15 19.17
N ARG A 19 -48.47 -21.16 19.89
CA ARG A 19 -47.58 -20.16 19.29
C ARG A 19 -46.21 -20.79 19.10
N VAL A 20 -45.87 -21.06 17.84
CA VAL A 20 -44.48 -21.26 17.41
C VAL A 20 -43.75 -19.93 17.65
N VAL A 21 -42.77 -19.93 18.55
CA VAL A 21 -41.89 -18.77 18.76
C VAL A 21 -40.85 -18.82 17.64
N PRO A 22 -40.71 -17.79 16.79
CA PRO A 22 -39.59 -17.75 15.85
C PRO A 22 -38.31 -17.60 16.67
N ARG A 23 -37.36 -18.52 16.46
CA ARG A 23 -35.98 -18.40 16.94
C ARG A 23 -35.41 -17.12 16.31
N LEU A 24 -35.29 -16.07 17.10
CA LEU A 24 -34.60 -14.85 16.75
C LEU A 24 -33.11 -15.21 16.57
N LEU A 25 -32.72 -15.57 15.34
CA LEU A 25 -31.33 -15.55 14.95
C LEU A 25 -30.93 -14.07 14.96
N GLU A 26 -30.15 -13.69 15.96
CA GLU A 26 -29.38 -12.47 15.97
C GLU A 26 -28.56 -12.41 14.68
N VAL A 27 -29.05 -11.64 13.70
CA VAL A 27 -28.22 -11.09 12.64
C VAL A 27 -27.44 -9.96 13.27
N LEU A 28 -26.45 -10.32 14.09
CA LEU A 28 -25.44 -9.39 14.57
C LEU A 28 -24.20 -9.60 13.71
N ASP A 29 -23.92 -8.54 12.96
CA ASP A 29 -22.59 -8.08 12.66
C ASP A 29 -21.85 -8.66 11.43
N THR A 30 -22.55 -8.69 10.29
CA THR A 30 -21.85 -8.73 8.99
C THR A 30 -21.32 -7.35 8.60
N ASP A 31 -21.93 -6.27 9.10
CA ASP A 31 -21.55 -4.90 8.74
C ASP A 31 -20.28 -4.41 9.45
N ALA A 32 -20.02 -4.75 10.74
CA ALA A 32 -18.73 -4.43 11.33
C ALA A 32 -17.61 -5.36 10.84
N HIS A 33 -17.90 -6.59 10.41
CA HIS A 33 -16.90 -7.44 9.74
C HIS A 33 -16.57 -6.95 8.32
N ILE A 34 -17.51 -6.30 7.62
CA ILE A 34 -17.25 -5.63 6.33
C ILE A 34 -16.58 -4.26 6.55
N ALA A 35 -16.91 -3.52 7.61
CA ALA A 35 -16.21 -2.29 7.96
C ALA A 35 -14.79 -2.54 8.53
N ALA A 36 -14.58 -3.71 9.16
CA ALA A 36 -13.28 -4.19 9.63
C ALA A 36 -12.48 -4.94 8.55
N ARG A 37 -12.99 -5.07 7.32
CA ARG A 37 -12.16 -5.21 6.09
C ARG A 37 -11.43 -3.90 5.74
N THR A 38 -10.99 -3.25 6.81
CA THR A 38 -9.68 -2.70 7.07
C THR A 38 -9.37 -1.45 6.26
N ILE A 39 -9.64 -0.31 6.91
CA ILE A 39 -8.74 0.85 6.81
C ILE A 39 -7.37 0.36 7.26
N MET A 40 -6.59 -0.26 6.36
CA MET A 40 -5.17 -0.48 6.59
C MET A 40 -4.56 0.91 6.51
N SER A 41 -4.29 1.51 7.67
CA SER A 41 -3.46 2.71 7.71
C SER A 41 -2.07 2.30 7.26
N LEU A 42 -1.59 2.93 6.18
CA LEU A 42 -0.21 2.80 5.77
C LEU A 42 0.67 3.38 6.87
N GLU A 43 1.53 2.55 7.45
CA GLU A 43 2.47 2.94 8.50
C GLU A 43 3.90 2.75 8.00
N PHE A 44 4.82 3.60 8.47
CA PHE A 44 6.24 3.47 8.21
C PHE A 44 6.96 3.20 9.52
N VAL A 45 7.55 2.01 9.64
CA VAL A 45 8.37 1.64 10.79
C VAL A 45 9.83 1.92 10.49
N ASP A 46 10.61 2.21 11.53
CA ASP A 46 12.05 2.50 11.44
C ASP A 46 12.40 3.63 10.45
N SER A 47 11.47 4.57 10.24
CA SER A 47 11.74 5.81 9.50
C SER A 47 12.79 6.64 10.23
N GLU A 48 13.70 7.22 9.46
CA GLU A 48 14.58 8.28 9.98
C GLU A 48 13.74 9.51 10.36
N PRO A 49 14.27 10.43 11.18
CA PRO A 49 13.62 11.70 11.45
C PRO A 49 13.28 12.44 10.15
N PRO A 50 12.11 13.12 10.08
CA PRO A 50 11.73 13.92 8.92
C PRO A 50 12.84 14.87 8.49
N VAL A 51 13.03 14.97 7.18
CA VAL A 51 14.12 15.76 6.63
C VAL A 51 13.67 17.22 6.42
N THR A 52 14.62 18.16 6.36
CA THR A 52 14.31 19.55 6.01
C THR A 52 14.27 19.76 4.49
N LYS A 53 13.61 20.84 4.05
CA LYS A 53 13.56 21.22 2.62
C LYS A 53 14.95 21.49 2.05
N GLU A 54 15.88 22.00 2.88
CA GLU A 54 17.25 22.29 2.47
C GLU A 54 18.02 21.01 2.14
N ARG A 55 17.88 19.97 2.95
CA ARG A 55 18.52 18.66 2.67
C ARG A 55 17.93 17.98 1.44
N ILE A 56 16.63 18.15 1.18
CA ILE A 56 16.01 17.72 -0.09
C ILE A 56 16.63 18.49 -1.25
N ALA A 57 16.72 19.82 -1.17
CA ALA A 57 17.31 20.67 -2.21
C ALA A 57 18.80 20.36 -2.44
N ASP A 58 19.54 19.97 -1.41
CA ASP A 58 20.92 19.51 -1.53
C ASP A 58 21.01 18.20 -2.31
N PHE A 59 20.13 17.25 -2.04
CA PHE A 59 20.05 16.01 -2.81
C PHE A 59 19.67 16.28 -4.27
N GLU A 60 18.65 17.12 -4.53
CA GLU A 60 18.25 17.54 -5.89
C GLU A 60 19.40 18.17 -6.67
N ARG A 61 20.22 18.99 -6.00
CA ARG A 61 21.42 19.60 -6.61
C ARG A 61 22.47 18.56 -6.97
N ILE A 62 22.65 17.51 -6.16
CA ILE A 62 23.59 16.42 -6.42
C ILE A 62 23.15 15.58 -7.62
N ILE A 63 21.85 15.24 -7.70
CA ILE A 63 21.31 14.45 -8.83
C ILE A 63 20.99 15.31 -10.07
N GLY A 64 21.08 16.64 -9.94
CA GLY A 64 20.88 17.60 -11.00
C GLY A 64 19.43 17.74 -11.49
N VAL A 65 18.45 17.31 -10.69
CA VAL A 65 17.02 17.34 -11.04
C VAL A 65 16.17 17.62 -9.81
N GLU A 66 15.05 18.32 -10.02
CA GLU A 66 14.01 18.45 -9.00
C GLU A 66 13.18 17.17 -8.91
N LEU A 67 12.98 16.65 -7.71
CA LEU A 67 12.15 15.49 -7.44
C LEU A 67 10.66 15.81 -7.67
N PRO A 68 9.84 14.80 -8.03
CA PRO A 68 8.40 14.92 -8.01
C PRO A 68 7.87 15.41 -6.65
N GLU A 69 6.88 16.30 -6.65
CA GLU A 69 6.36 16.94 -5.44
C GLU A 69 5.84 15.92 -4.42
N GLN A 70 5.21 14.85 -4.89
CA GLN A 70 4.71 13.75 -4.08
C GLN A 70 5.84 13.11 -3.25
N TYR A 71 7.00 12.89 -3.86
CA TYR A 71 8.13 12.24 -3.20
C TYR A 71 8.85 13.19 -2.23
N LYS A 72 8.85 14.50 -2.51
CA LYS A 72 9.34 15.50 -1.54
C LYS A 72 8.47 15.54 -0.28
N ARG A 73 7.13 15.49 -0.43
CA ARG A 73 6.22 15.40 0.72
C ARG A 73 6.48 14.16 1.56
N PHE A 74 6.73 13.02 0.90
CA PHE A 74 7.09 11.80 1.59
C PHE A 74 8.30 12.00 2.50
N PHE A 75 9.40 12.57 2.02
CA PHE A 75 10.56 12.86 2.87
C PHE A 75 10.27 13.80 4.06
N LEU A 76 9.35 14.75 3.89
CA LEU A 76 8.95 15.70 4.96
C LEU A 76 8.06 15.05 6.03
N GLU A 77 7.41 13.93 5.72
CA GLU A 77 6.50 13.22 6.63
C GLU A 77 7.11 11.91 7.17
N HIS A 78 7.81 11.18 6.30
CA HIS A 78 8.37 9.84 6.47
C HIS A 78 9.71 9.75 5.70
N ASN A 79 10.82 9.99 6.38
CA ASN A 79 12.14 9.94 5.78
C ASN A 79 12.62 8.48 5.64
N GLY A 80 12.07 7.78 4.65
CA GLY A 80 12.34 6.36 4.41
C GLY A 80 11.58 5.43 5.38
N GLY A 81 12.13 4.25 5.62
CA GLY A 81 11.56 3.24 6.53
C GLY A 81 10.83 2.11 5.80
N SER A 82 10.41 1.10 6.56
CA SER A 82 9.64 -0.04 6.04
C SER A 82 8.13 0.24 6.08
N PRO A 83 7.41 0.11 4.96
CA PRO A 83 5.97 0.25 4.95
C PRO A 83 5.28 -0.97 5.58
N ARG A 84 4.11 -0.73 6.18
CA ARG A 84 3.16 -1.74 6.63
C ARG A 84 1.78 -1.31 6.13
N PRO A 85 1.13 -2.07 5.24
CA PRO A 85 1.60 -3.29 4.56
C PRO A 85 2.73 -3.04 3.52
N PRO A 86 3.64 -4.00 3.25
CA PRO A 86 4.74 -3.81 2.31
C PRO A 86 4.51 -4.34 0.88
N GLU A 87 3.44 -5.11 0.64
CA GLU A 87 3.21 -5.79 -0.62
C GLU A 87 2.82 -4.81 -1.73
N PHE A 88 3.30 -5.01 -2.96
CA PHE A 88 2.88 -4.25 -4.14
C PHE A 88 2.77 -5.15 -5.37
N LEU A 89 2.10 -4.67 -6.41
CA LEU A 89 2.04 -5.35 -7.70
C LEU A 89 2.98 -4.65 -8.70
N PHE A 90 3.64 -5.45 -9.53
CA PHE A 90 4.39 -4.98 -10.69
C PHE A 90 4.12 -5.85 -11.90
N GLN A 91 4.22 -5.29 -13.11
CA GLN A 91 3.94 -6.04 -14.34
C GLN A 91 4.66 -5.45 -15.55
N ARG A 92 4.82 -6.29 -16.58
CA ARG A 92 5.08 -5.83 -17.95
C ARG A 92 3.79 -5.81 -18.75
N GLU A 93 3.76 -4.98 -19.79
CA GLU A 93 2.61 -4.90 -20.68
C GLU A 93 2.32 -6.28 -21.31
N GLY A 94 1.10 -6.79 -21.12
CA GLY A 94 0.68 -8.08 -21.65
C GLY A 94 1.03 -9.29 -20.78
N GLU A 95 1.63 -9.10 -19.60
CA GLU A 95 1.88 -10.15 -18.62
C GLU A 95 0.92 -10.04 -17.42
N ASP A 96 0.72 -11.14 -16.69
CA ASP A 96 -0.04 -11.12 -15.44
C ASP A 96 0.74 -10.36 -14.35
N PRO A 97 0.06 -9.61 -13.46
CA PRO A 97 0.71 -8.95 -12.33
C PRO A 97 1.44 -9.93 -11.43
N GLN A 98 2.61 -9.52 -10.95
CA GLN A 98 3.40 -10.23 -9.97
C GLN A 98 3.46 -9.44 -8.65
N GLU A 99 3.65 -10.15 -7.55
CA GLU A 99 3.74 -9.56 -6.21
C GLU A 99 5.21 -9.29 -5.84
N GLY A 100 5.45 -8.10 -5.30
CA GLY A 100 6.73 -7.67 -4.73
C GLY A 100 6.58 -7.18 -3.30
N ILE A 101 7.70 -7.04 -2.60
CA ILE A 101 7.76 -6.54 -1.22
C ILE A 101 8.66 -5.31 -1.17
N VAL A 102 8.16 -4.20 -0.65
CA VAL A 102 9.05 -3.10 -0.25
C VAL A 102 9.66 -3.45 1.09
N ALA A 103 10.97 -3.74 1.11
CA ALA A 103 11.69 -3.95 2.36
C ALA A 103 11.98 -2.61 3.04
N TRP A 104 12.50 -1.63 2.29
CA TRP A 104 12.87 -0.33 2.84
C TRP A 104 12.80 0.78 1.82
N PHE A 105 12.10 1.87 2.13
CA PHE A 105 12.25 3.14 1.42
C PHE A 105 13.53 3.84 1.87
N LEU A 106 14.32 4.28 0.90
CA LEU A 106 15.61 4.93 1.13
C LEU A 106 15.41 6.32 1.75
N ALA A 107 16.31 6.67 2.68
CA ALA A 107 16.24 7.89 3.47
C ALA A 107 17.34 8.89 3.08
N ILE A 108 17.11 10.17 3.36
CA ILE A 108 18.12 11.22 3.38
C ILE A 108 18.63 11.37 4.81
N HIS A 109 19.82 10.85 5.08
CA HIS A 109 20.49 10.85 6.38
C HIS A 109 22.00 10.72 6.16
N ASP A 110 22.80 10.74 7.22
CA ASP A 110 24.28 10.73 7.10
C ASP A 110 24.88 9.33 7.31
N GLY A 111 24.03 8.33 7.61
CA GLY A 111 24.41 6.94 7.82
C GLY A 111 24.61 6.16 6.51
N PRO A 112 25.26 4.98 6.55
CA PRO A 112 25.59 4.22 5.34
C PRO A 112 24.47 3.28 4.86
N HIS A 113 23.52 2.93 5.72
CA HIS A 113 22.47 1.94 5.44
C HIS A 113 21.22 2.63 4.92
N GLU A 114 20.58 2.07 3.89
CA GLU A 114 19.32 2.59 3.33
C GLU A 114 19.36 4.08 2.95
N ASN A 115 20.55 4.54 2.55
CA ASN A 115 20.82 5.94 2.21
C ASN A 115 20.60 6.19 0.71
N ILE A 116 19.70 7.11 0.36
CA ILE A 116 19.35 7.38 -1.04
C ILE A 116 20.54 7.89 -1.87
N LEU A 117 21.41 8.72 -1.29
CA LEU A 117 22.58 9.23 -2.01
C LEU A 117 23.60 8.12 -2.28
N ARG A 118 23.74 7.16 -1.36
CA ARG A 118 24.60 6.00 -1.56
C ARG A 118 24.09 5.12 -2.70
N PHE A 119 22.79 4.83 -2.70
CA PHE A 119 22.16 4.04 -3.76
C PHE A 119 22.23 4.74 -5.12
N PHE A 120 21.97 6.05 -5.17
CA PHE A 120 22.15 6.84 -6.39
C PHE A 120 23.55 6.64 -6.98
N LYS A 121 24.60 6.81 -6.16
CA LYS A 121 25.99 6.61 -6.62
C LYS A 121 26.30 5.16 -7.03
N MET A 122 25.70 4.19 -6.36
CA MET A 122 25.94 2.75 -6.58
C MET A 122 25.29 2.24 -7.87
N PHE A 123 24.15 2.82 -8.27
CA PHE A 123 23.39 2.42 -9.45
C PHE A 123 23.49 3.40 -10.62
N GLN A 124 24.22 4.50 -10.46
CA GLN A 124 24.51 5.44 -11.54
C GLN A 124 25.17 4.69 -12.71
N GLY A 125 24.53 4.74 -13.88
CA GLY A 125 24.98 4.04 -15.09
C GLY A 125 24.52 2.60 -15.24
N ARG A 126 23.79 2.04 -14.26
CA ARG A 126 23.25 0.66 -14.28
C ARG A 126 21.74 0.64 -14.53
N ILE A 127 21.03 1.60 -13.96
CA ILE A 127 19.59 1.84 -14.18
C ILE A 127 19.38 3.02 -15.16
N PRO A 128 18.20 3.17 -15.79
CA PRO A 128 17.95 4.29 -16.68
C PRO A 128 18.26 5.64 -16.04
N ALA A 129 18.96 6.52 -16.75
CA ALA A 129 19.42 7.82 -16.23
C ALA A 129 18.27 8.76 -15.84
N ASP A 130 17.07 8.52 -16.35
CA ASP A 130 15.85 9.26 -16.03
C ASP A 130 15.12 8.73 -14.79
N THR A 131 15.76 7.85 -14.02
CA THR A 131 15.22 7.24 -12.80
C THR A 131 16.18 7.38 -11.61
N VAL A 132 15.65 7.24 -10.40
CA VAL A 132 16.43 7.05 -9.17
C VAL A 132 15.84 5.92 -8.34
N SER A 133 16.69 5.15 -7.65
CA SER A 133 16.23 4.19 -6.66
C SER A 133 15.62 4.91 -5.47
N ILE A 134 14.42 4.50 -5.07
CA ILE A 134 13.67 5.07 -3.93
C ILE A 134 13.39 4.08 -2.83
N ALA A 135 13.45 2.79 -3.14
CA ALA A 135 13.33 1.71 -2.17
C ALA A 135 14.03 0.45 -2.71
N ARG A 136 14.22 -0.52 -1.83
CA ARG A 136 14.65 -1.88 -2.20
C ARG A 136 13.66 -2.93 -1.70
N ASP A 137 13.68 -4.07 -2.35
CA ASP A 137 13.04 -5.28 -1.87
C ASP A 137 13.97 -6.05 -0.88
N PRO A 138 13.54 -7.20 -0.34
CA PRO A 138 14.40 -8.06 0.48
C PRO A 138 15.61 -8.65 -0.27
N GLY A 139 15.49 -8.90 -1.58
CA GLY A 139 16.53 -9.45 -2.45
C GLY A 139 17.62 -8.45 -2.87
N GLY A 140 17.38 -7.15 -2.70
CA GLY A 140 18.27 -6.08 -3.15
C GLY A 140 17.91 -5.50 -4.54
N ASP A 141 16.82 -5.98 -5.13
CA ASP A 141 16.18 -5.39 -6.29
C ASP A 141 15.53 -4.04 -5.91
N LEU A 142 15.24 -3.21 -6.91
CA LEU A 142 15.01 -1.79 -6.71
C LEU A 142 13.61 -1.37 -7.13
N ILE A 143 13.00 -0.52 -6.31
CA ILE A 143 11.87 0.30 -6.73
C ILE A 143 12.46 1.64 -7.21
N LEU A 144 12.14 2.01 -8.44
CA LEU A 144 12.64 3.20 -9.11
C LEU A 144 11.54 4.25 -9.25
N LEU A 145 11.90 5.52 -9.08
CA LEU A 145 11.07 6.67 -9.39
C LEU A 145 11.60 7.34 -10.65
N GLY A 146 10.74 7.53 -11.65
CA GLY A 146 11.04 8.36 -12.80
C GLY A 146 11.14 9.83 -12.40
N ILE A 147 12.25 10.46 -12.76
CA ILE A 147 12.58 11.85 -12.39
C ILE A 147 12.61 12.78 -13.60
N ARG A 148 12.66 12.25 -14.82
CA ARG A 148 12.79 13.04 -16.06
C ARG A 148 11.95 12.46 -17.20
N GLY A 149 11.75 13.29 -18.22
CA GLY A 149 11.14 12.87 -19.48
C GLY A 149 9.76 12.21 -19.32
N PRO A 150 9.41 11.26 -20.21
CA PRO A 150 8.14 10.53 -20.16
C PRO A 150 7.93 9.67 -18.91
N LEU A 151 9.02 9.34 -18.19
CA LEU A 151 8.97 8.52 -16.97
C LEU A 151 8.64 9.36 -15.73
N ARG A 152 8.76 10.70 -15.79
CA ARG A 152 8.68 11.57 -14.62
C ARG A 152 7.41 11.33 -13.81
N GLY A 153 7.58 11.00 -12.53
CA GLY A 153 6.53 10.74 -11.56
C GLY A 153 6.11 9.28 -11.45
N LYS A 154 6.34 8.46 -12.49
CA LYS A 154 5.97 7.04 -12.51
C LYS A 154 6.91 6.20 -11.65
N VAL A 155 6.41 5.07 -11.18
CA VAL A 155 7.13 4.12 -10.32
C VAL A 155 7.31 2.80 -11.08
N PHE A 156 8.51 2.24 -10.94
CA PHE A 156 8.91 1.01 -11.61
C PHE A 156 9.60 0.06 -10.66
N PHE A 157 9.68 -1.20 -11.04
CA PHE A 157 10.49 -2.22 -10.39
C PHE A 157 11.58 -2.69 -11.33
N TRP A 158 12.80 -2.79 -10.81
CA TRP A 158 14.00 -3.23 -11.52
C TRP A 158 14.61 -4.40 -10.76
N THR A 159 14.79 -5.53 -11.44
CA THR A 159 15.49 -6.68 -10.90
C THR A 159 16.93 -6.72 -11.40
N SER A 160 17.82 -7.30 -10.61
CA SER A 160 19.20 -7.55 -11.02
C SER A 160 19.33 -8.41 -12.29
N GLU A 161 18.29 -9.18 -12.65
CA GLU A 161 18.21 -9.91 -13.93
C GLU A 161 18.12 -9.00 -15.16
N LEU A 162 17.76 -7.72 -14.99
CA LEU A 162 17.71 -6.72 -16.06
C LEU A 162 19.06 -6.01 -16.27
N GLU A 163 20.07 -6.31 -15.45
CA GLU A 163 21.41 -5.75 -15.61
C GLU A 163 22.05 -6.24 -16.92
N THR A 164 22.70 -5.34 -17.66
CA THR A 164 23.30 -5.67 -18.95
C THR A 164 24.72 -6.24 -18.76
N ASP A 165 25.11 -7.17 -19.62
CA ASP A 165 26.44 -7.79 -19.57
C ASP A 165 27.57 -6.81 -19.95
N ASP A 166 27.26 -5.79 -20.76
CA ASP A 166 28.22 -4.80 -21.24
C ASP A 166 28.33 -3.56 -20.32
N GLY A 167 27.57 -3.54 -19.21
CA GLY A 167 27.58 -2.48 -18.22
C GLY A 167 26.86 -1.20 -18.68
N THR A 168 26.09 -1.26 -19.77
CA THR A 168 25.20 -0.16 -20.16
C THR A 168 23.94 -0.11 -19.27
N PRO A 169 23.30 1.05 -19.12
CA PRO A 169 22.05 1.12 -18.37
C PRO A 169 20.97 0.20 -18.96
N THR A 170 20.16 -0.43 -18.10
CA THR A 170 18.93 -1.09 -18.54
C THR A 170 18.07 -0.11 -19.34
N GLU A 171 17.46 -0.56 -20.44
CA GLU A 171 16.55 0.25 -21.25
C GLU A 171 15.22 0.50 -20.49
N PRO A 172 14.64 1.72 -20.53
CA PRO A 172 13.40 2.04 -19.82
C PRO A 172 12.23 1.10 -20.08
N GLU A 173 12.09 0.61 -21.31
CA GLU A 173 11.01 -0.28 -21.75
C GLU A 173 11.09 -1.68 -21.11
N MET A 174 12.26 -2.03 -20.57
CA MET A 174 12.46 -3.30 -19.87
C MET A 174 11.99 -3.25 -18.41
N LEU A 175 11.77 -2.06 -17.84
CA LEU A 175 11.33 -1.94 -16.46
C LEU A 175 9.93 -2.51 -16.26
N TYR A 176 9.69 -3.12 -15.10
CA TYR A 176 8.34 -3.49 -14.68
C TYR A 176 7.61 -2.24 -14.19
N HIS A 177 6.41 -1.99 -14.71
CA HIS A 177 5.56 -0.89 -14.23
C HIS A 177 4.95 -1.23 -12.88
N VAL A 178 4.89 -0.24 -11.98
CA VAL A 178 4.27 -0.35 -10.65
C VAL A 178 3.11 0.61 -10.51
N ALA A 179 3.31 1.89 -10.83
CA ALA A 179 2.27 2.92 -10.70
C ALA A 179 2.56 4.14 -11.59
N ASP A 180 1.54 4.92 -11.93
CA ASP A 180 1.70 6.14 -12.71
C ASP A 180 2.06 7.38 -11.85
N SER A 181 2.01 7.25 -10.53
CA SER A 181 2.55 8.24 -9.60
C SER A 181 3.03 7.63 -8.28
N PHE A 182 3.92 8.34 -7.57
CA PHE A 182 4.35 7.94 -6.22
C PHE A 182 3.18 7.85 -5.22
N ASP A 183 2.20 8.76 -5.30
CA ASP A 183 1.00 8.72 -4.44
C ASP A 183 0.14 7.48 -4.73
N GLU A 184 0.02 7.07 -6.01
CA GLU A 184 -0.68 5.85 -6.39
C GLU A 184 0.04 4.61 -5.88
N PHE A 185 1.37 4.58 -5.97
CA PHE A 185 2.17 3.51 -5.42
C PHE A 185 1.96 3.35 -3.91
N LEU A 186 2.02 4.43 -3.13
CA LEU A 186 1.75 4.35 -1.70
C LEU A 186 0.34 3.84 -1.41
N LYS A 187 -0.65 4.24 -2.21
CA LYS A 187 -2.05 3.78 -2.07
C LYS A 187 -2.26 2.34 -2.52
N SER A 188 -1.38 1.75 -3.31
CA SER A 188 -1.47 0.36 -3.76
C SER A 188 -0.83 -0.63 -2.79
N LEU A 189 -0.04 -0.16 -1.83
CA LEU A 189 0.60 -1.03 -0.84
C LEU A 189 -0.43 -1.87 -0.07
N GLY A 190 -0.19 -3.19 0.01
CA GLY A 190 -1.07 -4.19 0.61
C GLY A 190 -2.34 -4.52 -0.17
N LYS A 191 -2.46 -4.05 -1.42
CA LYS A 191 -3.57 -4.38 -2.32
C LYS A 191 -3.10 -5.35 -3.41
N VAL A 192 -2.60 -6.49 -2.97
CA VAL A 192 -2.23 -7.63 -3.80
C VAL A 192 -3.37 -8.63 -3.94
#